data_AF-A0A9P6WRZ4-F1
#
_entry.id   AF-A0A9P6WRZ4-F1
#
_cell.length_a   1.000
_cell.length_b   1.000
_cell.length_c   1.000
_cell.angle_alpha   90.00
_cell.angle_beta   90.00
_cell.angle_gamma   90.00
#
_symmetry.space_group_name_H-M   'P 1'
#
loop_
_entity.id
_entity.type
_entity.pdbx_description
1 polymer ?
#
loop_
_entity_poly.entity_id
_entity_poly.type
_entity_poly.pdbx_seq_one_letter_code
_entity_poly.pdbx_strand_id
1 'polypeptide(L)' 'MRGSRVTAVRNALGGEQVDIVLWSEDPAQFVIGALAPANVESIVVDEDKHAMDVVVDEENLPTAIGAKGQNKA' A
#
# COMPACT_ATOMS: atom_id res chain seq x y z
N MET A 1 -4.81 -24.15 -4.65
CA MET A 1 -4.09 -23.32 -5.65
C MET A 1 -4.45 -21.84 -5.48
N ARG A 2 -4.14 -21.22 -4.32
CA ARG A 2 -4.22 -19.76 -4.17
C ARG A 2 -2.83 -19.19 -4.50
N GLY A 3 -2.77 -18.17 -5.33
CA GLY A 3 -1.51 -17.46 -5.64
C GLY A 3 -0.71 -17.94 -6.86
N SER A 4 -1.05 -19.05 -7.55
CA SER A 4 -0.21 -19.57 -8.65
C SER A 4 0.04 -18.56 -9.78
N ARG A 5 -0.96 -17.73 -10.10
CA ARG A 5 -0.84 -16.66 -11.09
C ARG A 5 0.08 -15.54 -10.62
N VAL A 6 -0.06 -15.13 -9.36
CA VAL A 6 0.76 -14.07 -8.75
C VAL A 6 2.22 -14.53 -8.67
N THR A 7 2.45 -15.78 -8.25
CA THR A 7 3.78 -16.38 -8.22
C THR A 7 4.40 -16.48 -9.61
N ALA A 8 3.63 -16.81 -10.65
CA ALA A 8 4.13 -16.84 -12.02
C ALA A 8 4.58 -15.46 -12.51
N VAL A 9 3.80 -14.41 -12.23
CA VAL A 9 4.16 -13.02 -12.56
C VAL A 9 5.40 -12.57 -11.79
N ARG A 10 5.43 -12.82 -10.47
CA ARG A 10 6.61 -12.54 -9.63
C ARG A 10 7.88 -13.20 -10.16
N ASN A 11 7.80 -14.45 -10.59
CA ASN A 11 8.94 -15.17 -11.15
C ASN A 11 9.38 -14.59 -12.50
N ALA A 12 8.46 -14.12 -13.33
CA ALA A 12 8.77 -13.43 -14.57
C ALA A 12 9.48 -12.08 -14.33
N LEU A 13 9.19 -11.41 -13.21
CA LEU A 13 9.83 -10.17 -12.77
C LEU A 13 11.11 -10.41 -11.94
N GLY A 14 11.69 -11.61 -11.99
CA GLY A 14 12.95 -11.89 -11.29
C GLY A 14 12.83 -11.97 -9.77
N GLY A 15 11.63 -12.20 -9.22
CA GLY A 15 11.39 -12.38 -7.79
C GLY A 15 10.97 -11.10 -7.05
N GLU A 16 10.71 -10.01 -7.78
CA GLU A 16 10.20 -8.74 -7.25
C GLU A 16 8.94 -8.94 -6.39
N GLN A 17 8.78 -8.12 -5.35
CA GLN A 17 7.60 -8.14 -4.50
C GLN A 17 6.45 -7.45 -5.23
N VAL A 18 5.30 -8.12 -5.34
CA VAL A 18 4.15 -7.63 -6.11
C VAL A 18 2.93 -7.67 -5.22
N ASP A 19 2.34 -6.50 -5.01
CA ASP A 19 1.14 -6.33 -4.20
C ASP A 19 -0.07 -6.07 -5.09
N ILE A 20 -1.19 -6.69 -4.74
CA ILE A 20 -2.45 -6.57 -5.46
C ILE A 20 -3.42 -5.82 -4.56
N VAL A 21 -3.75 -4.60 -4.97
CA VAL A 21 -4.63 -3.70 -4.23
C VAL A 21 -5.94 -3.55 -4.97
N LEU A 22 -7.03 -3.36 -4.23
CA LEU A 22 -8.34 -3.07 -4.83
C LEU A 22 -8.34 -1.63 -5.32
N TRP A 23 -8.70 -1.44 -6.58
CA TRP A 23 -8.86 -0.12 -7.14
C TRP A 23 -10.16 0.53 -6.67
N SER A 24 -10.13 1.84 -6.46
CA SER A 24 -11.27 2.66 -6.07
C SER A 24 -11.20 4.03 -6.77
N GLU A 25 -12.36 4.57 -7.15
CA GLU A 25 -12.48 5.93 -7.66
C GLU A 25 -12.29 6.99 -6.57
N ASP A 26 -12.63 6.66 -5.32
CA ASP A 26 -12.32 7.48 -4.16
C ASP A 26 -10.81 7.36 -3.85
N PRO A 27 -10.02 8.44 -4.00
CA PRO A 27 -8.58 8.42 -3.76
C PRO A 27 -8.22 8.03 -2.32
N ALA A 28 -9.03 8.41 -1.33
CA ALA A 28 -8.77 8.07 0.06
C ALA A 28 -8.87 6.55 0.26
N GLN A 29 -9.94 5.93 -0.27
CA GLN A 29 -10.11 4.47 -0.20
C GLN A 29 -9.00 3.73 -0.95
N PHE A 30 -8.56 4.27 -2.10
CA PHE A 30 -7.47 3.68 -2.86
C PHE A 30 -6.14 3.69 -2.08
N VAL A 31 -5.81 4.80 -1.42
CA VAL A 31 -4.59 4.91 -0.59
C VAL A 31 -4.64 4.00 0.63
N ILE A 32 -5.80 3.88 1.30
CA ILE A 32 -5.96 2.93 2.42
C ILE A 32 -5.66 1.50 1.96
N GLY A 33 -6.19 1.09 0.81
CA GLY A 33 -5.93 -0.23 0.25
C GLY A 33 -4.46 -0.44 -0.15
N ALA A 34 -3.77 0.61 -0.59
CA ALA A 34 -2.37 0.57 -1.01
C ALA A 34 -1.38 0.49 0.16
N LEU A 35 -1.78 0.95 1.36
CA LEU A 35 -0.95 0.90 2.56
C LEU A 35 -1.11 -0.39 3.35
N ALA A 36 -2.00 -1.29 2.93
CA ALA A 36 -2.14 -2.61 3.55
C ALA A 36 -0.77 -3.31 3.63
N PRO A 37 -0.42 -3.96 4.76
CA PRO A 37 -1.26 -4.29 5.91
C PRO A 37 -1.35 -3.21 7.00
N ALA A 38 -0.75 -2.03 6.82
CA ALA A 38 -0.82 -0.97 7.81
C ALA A 38 -2.26 -0.43 7.95
N ASN A 39 -2.72 -0.28 9.19
CA ASN A 39 -4.04 0.31 9.47
C ASN A 39 -3.95 1.83 9.49
N VAL A 40 -4.71 2.48 8.63
CA VAL A 40 -4.81 3.93 8.53
C VAL A 40 -5.89 4.44 9.47
N GLU A 41 -5.56 5.41 10.33
CA GLU A 41 -6.52 6.04 11.25
C GLU A 41 -7.29 7.17 10.58
N SER A 42 -6.59 8.03 9.85
CA SER A 42 -7.20 9.13 9.10
C SER A 42 -6.34 9.56 7.92
N ILE A 43 -6.98 10.18 6.93
CA ILE A 43 -6.33 10.75 5.75
C ILE A 43 -6.81 12.18 5.60
N VAL A 44 -5.88 13.10 5.41
CA VAL A 44 -6.15 14.48 5.00
C VAL A 44 -5.66 14.63 3.56
N VAL A 45 -6.57 15.04 2.67
CA VAL A 45 -6.27 15.23 1.24
C VAL A 45 -6.06 16.72 0.97
N ASP A 46 -4.91 17.04 0.39
CA ASP A 46 -4.59 18.37 -0.15
C ASP A 46 -4.71 18.29 -1.69
N GLU A 47 -5.88 18.68 -2.20
CA GLU A 47 -6.17 18.65 -3.64
C GLU A 47 -5.34 19.66 -4.43
N ASP A 48 -4.95 20.79 -3.83
CA ASP A 48 -4.15 21.81 -4.51
C ASP A 48 -2.72 21.33 -4.76
N LYS A 49 -2.18 20.55 -3.82
CA LYS A 49 -0.82 19.98 -3.92
C LYS A 49 -0.78 18.57 -4.49
N HIS A 50 -1.93 17.95 -4.76
CA HIS A 50 -2.04 16.51 -5.05
C HIS A 50 -1.27 15.66 -4.02
N ALA A 51 -1.41 16.00 -2.74
CA ALA A 51 -0.72 15.34 -1.63
C ALA A 51 -1.73 14.79 -0.63
N MET A 52 -1.31 13.78 0.14
CA MET A 52 -2.12 13.21 1.20
C MET A 52 -1.26 13.01 2.45
N ASP A 53 -1.76 13.50 3.57
CA ASP A 53 -1.20 13.21 4.89
C ASP A 53 -1.96 12.02 5.48
N VAL A 54 -1.23 10.95 5.75
CA VAL A 54 -1.79 9.71 6.29
C VAL A 54 -1.35 9.57 7.74
N VAL A 55 -2.33 9.44 8.63
CA VAL A 55 -2.10 9.19 10.05
C VAL A 55 -2.28 7.70 10.32
N VAL A 56 -1.27 7.10 10.95
CA VAL A 56 -1.25 5.69 11.38
C VAL A 56 -0.85 5.61 12.84
N ASP A 57 -1.27 4.55 13.52
CA ASP A 57 -0.79 4.24 14.88
C ASP A 57 0.76 4.10 14.86
N GLU A 58 1.42 4.54 15.94
CA GLU A 58 2.87 4.40 16.11
C GLU A 58 3.35 2.95 15.94
N GLU A 59 2.53 1.98 16.35
CA GLU A 59 2.82 0.55 16.17
C GLU A 59 2.83 0.12 14.68
N ASN A 60 2.07 0.83 13.83
CA ASN A 60 1.97 0.56 12.39
C ASN A 60 2.93 1.41 11.56
N LEU A 61 3.55 2.45 12.12
CA LEU A 61 4.46 3.36 11.44
C LEU A 61 5.65 2.64 10.75
N PRO A 62 6.31 1.63 11.38
CA PRO A 62 7.38 0.88 10.72
C PRO A 62 6.90 0.07 9.52
N THR A 63 5.68 -0.44 9.58
CA THR A 63 5.06 -1.23 8.51
C THR A 63 4.68 -0.31 7.35
N ALA A 64 3.97 0.80 7.64
CA ALA A 64 3.49 1.76 6.65
C ALA A 64 4.63 2.40 5.83
N ILE A 65 5.74 2.77 6.48
CA ILE A 65 6.94 3.30 5.79
C ILE A 65 7.73 2.15 5.13
N GLY A 66 7.80 1.02 5.82
CA GLY A 66 8.58 -0.15 5.45
C GLY A 66 10.10 0.12 5.30
N ALA A 67 10.82 -0.81 4.70
CA ALA A 67 12.28 -0.74 4.63
C ALA A 67 12.72 0.17 3.46
N LYS A 68 13.57 1.17 3.73
CA LYS A 68 14.02 2.16 2.73
C LYS A 68 12.89 2.98 2.08
N GLY A 69 11.74 3.14 2.76
CA GLY A 69 10.57 3.81 2.21
C GLY A 69 9.74 2.95 1.24
N GLN A 70 10.01 1.65 1.17
CA GLN A 70 9.14 0.68 0.51
C GLN A 70 8.31 -0.01 1.58
N ASN A 71 6.99 0.25 1.57
CA ASN A 71 6.02 -0.44 2.43
C ASN A 71 6.21 -1.96 2.32
N LYS A 72 6.19 -2.64 3.46
CA LYS A 72 6.19 -4.10 3.50
C LYS A 72 4.75 -4.59 3.48
N ALA A 73 4.20 -4.73 2.29
CA ALA A 73 3.04 -5.58 2.09
C ALA A 73 3.44 -7.07 2.00
#